data_AF-A0A7L5ZFV3-F1
#
_entry.id   AF-A0A7L5ZFV3-F1
#
_cell.length_a   1.000
_cell.length_b   1.000
_cell.length_c   1.000
_cell.angle_alpha   90.00
_cell.angle_beta   90.00
_cell.angle_gamma   90.00
#
_symmetry.space_group_name_H-M   'P 1'
#
loop_
_entity.id
_entity.type
_entity.pdbx_description
1 polymer ?
#
loop_
_entity_poly.entity_id
_entity_poly.type
_entity_poly.pdbx_seq_one_letter_code
_entity_poly.pdbx_strand_id
1 'polypeptide(L)' 'MSAIESTKPGAFISLSAAADMLGIGVHTLRRRIAAGELPAFRTGKRIIRVRVTDLEKLLRRVPATQSW' A
#
# COMPACT_ATOMS: atom_id res chain seq x y z
N MET A 1 10.66 -12.97 -16.00
CA MET A 1 9.25 -12.71 -15.61
C MET A 1 9.05 -13.32 -14.24
N SER A 2 9.39 -12.57 -13.18
CA SER A 2 9.42 -13.10 -11.82
C SER A 2 7.99 -13.38 -11.37
N ALA A 3 7.67 -14.66 -11.19
CA ALA A 3 6.46 -15.08 -10.51
C ALA A 3 6.46 -14.40 -9.13
N ILE A 4 5.31 -13.83 -8.77
CA ILE A 4 5.04 -13.21 -7.47
C ILE A 4 5.46 -14.12 -6.31
N GLU A 5 6.70 -13.99 -5.86
CA GLU A 5 7.31 -14.80 -4.79
C GLU A 5 6.81 -14.31 -3.41
N SER A 6 5.50 -14.39 -3.19
CA SER A 6 4.94 -14.20 -1.86
C SER A 6 3.71 -15.07 -1.69
N THR A 7 3.99 -16.31 -1.31
CA THR A 7 3.03 -17.37 -0.97
C THR A 7 2.39 -17.12 0.40
N LYS A 8 1.74 -15.97 0.58
CA LYS A 8 0.63 -15.85 1.53
C LYS A 8 -0.60 -15.36 0.77
N PRO A 9 -1.49 -16.28 0.34
CA PRO A 9 -2.82 -15.88 -0.12
C PRO A 9 -3.52 -15.19 1.05
N GLY A 10 -3.99 -13.93 0.87
CA GLY A 10 -5.00 -13.40 1.80
C GLY A 10 -4.92 -11.98 2.31
N ALA A 11 -4.29 -11.00 1.64
CA ALA A 11 -4.59 -9.61 1.99
C ALA A 11 -4.42 -8.61 0.85
N PHE A 12 -4.91 -8.95 -0.34
CA PHE A 12 -5.08 -7.96 -1.41
C PHE A 12 -6.34 -7.15 -1.15
N ILE A 13 -6.17 -5.97 -0.56
CA ILE A 13 -7.29 -5.10 -0.20
C ILE A 13 -7.52 -4.02 -1.27
N SER A 14 -8.73 -3.46 -1.27
CA SER A 14 -9.06 -2.32 -2.11
C SER A 14 -8.33 -1.07 -1.62
N LEU A 15 -8.22 -0.05 -2.48
CA LEU A 15 -7.67 1.24 -2.03
C LEU A 15 -8.52 1.92 -0.95
N SER A 16 -9.83 1.65 -0.89
CA SER A 16 -10.70 2.16 0.17
C SER A 16 -10.34 1.53 1.50
N ALA A 17 -10.29 0.19 1.56
CA ALA A 17 -9.93 -0.51 2.80
C ALA A 17 -8.51 -0.16 3.27
N ALA A 18 -7.57 0.06 2.33
CA ALA A 18 -6.22 0.53 2.65
C ALA A 18 -6.21 1.95 3.23
N ALA A 19 -7.06 2.83 2.70
CA ALA A 19 -7.23 4.19 3.20
C ALA A 19 -7.78 4.17 4.63
N ASP A 20 -8.81 3.36 4.88
CA ASP A 20 -9.42 3.18 6.19
C ASP A 20 -8.41 2.61 7.21
N MET A 21 -7.62 1.61 6.80
CA MET A 21 -6.58 0.99 7.65
C MET A 21 -5.50 1.98 8.09
N LEU A 22 -5.10 2.90 7.21
CA LEU A 22 -4.02 3.87 7.48
C LEU A 22 -4.55 5.22 7.98
N GLY A 23 -5.87 5.45 8.00
CA GLY A 23 -6.47 6.73 8.33
C GLY A 23 -6.11 7.86 7.35
N ILE A 24 -5.87 7.54 6.07
CA ILE A 24 -5.50 8.52 5.03
C ILE A 24 -6.46 8.47 3.84
N GLY A 25 -6.52 9.52 3.03
CA GLY A 25 -7.36 9.53 1.84
C GLY A 25 -6.89 8.58 0.73
N VAL A 26 -7.85 7.98 0.01
CA VAL A 26 -7.61 7.15 -1.19
C VAL A 26 -6.75 7.88 -2.24
N HIS A 27 -6.92 9.20 -2.37
CA HIS A 27 -6.12 10.01 -3.29
C HIS A 27 -4.63 10.02 -2.92
N THR A 28 -4.30 10.02 -1.63
CA THR A 28 -2.91 9.91 -1.15
C THR A 28 -2.30 8.58 -1.57
N LEU A 29 -3.03 7.47 -1.41
CA LEU A 29 -2.57 6.16 -1.88
C LEU A 29 -2.36 6.14 -3.40
N ARG A 30 -3.28 6.73 -4.19
CA ARG A 30 -3.11 6.83 -5.65
C ARG A 30 -1.88 7.63 -6.03
N ARG A 31 -1.58 8.73 -5.32
CA ARG A 31 -0.36 9.51 -5.54
C ARG A 31 0.89 8.70 -5.24
N ARG A 32 0.92 7.93 -4.14
CA ARG A 32 2.03 7.01 -3.82
C ARG A 32 2.23 5.94 -4.88
N ILE A 33 1.13 5.39 -5.43
CA ILE A 33 1.20 4.43 -6.54
C ILE A 33 1.77 5.09 -7.80
N ALA A 34 1.31 6.29 -8.15
CA ALA A 34 1.82 7.03 -9.31
C ALA A 34 3.29 7.42 -9.16
N ALA A 35 3.74 7.69 -7.94
CA ALA A 35 5.14 7.96 -7.61
C ALA A 35 6.01 6.69 -7.55
N GLY A 36 5.43 5.50 -7.65
CA GLY A 36 6.15 4.22 -7.55
C GLY A 36 6.50 3.80 -6.11
N GLU A 37 6.00 4.52 -5.10
CA GLU A 37 6.28 4.25 -3.68
C GLU A 37 5.43 3.10 -3.11
N LEU A 38 4.26 2.85 -3.70
CA LEU A 38 3.35 1.79 -3.29
C LEU A 38 3.07 0.84 -4.47
N PRO A 39 3.54 -0.42 -4.41
CA PRO A 39 3.17 -1.44 -5.37
C PRO A 39 1.66 -1.67 -5.40
N ALA A 40 1.09 -1.64 -6.61
CA ALA A 40 -0.32 -1.89 -6.84
C ALA A 40 -0.53 -2.91 -7.97
N PHE A 41 -1.58 -3.70 -7.82
CA PHE A 41 -1.90 -4.83 -8.68
C PHE A 41 -3.25 -4.60 -9.32
N ARG A 42 -3.35 -4.86 -10.63
CA ARG A 42 -4.61 -4.74 -11.35
C ARG A 42 -5.26 -6.11 -11.50
N THR A 43 -6.56 -6.17 -11.25
CA THR A 43 -7.40 -7.31 -11.63
C THR A 43 -8.43 -6.83 -12.65
N GLY A 44 -8.22 -7.20 -13.91
CA GLY A 44 -8.98 -6.65 -15.03
C GLY A 44 -8.67 -5.16 -15.32
N LYS A 45 -9.59 -4.49 -16.01
CA LYS A 45 -9.33 -3.15 -16.60
C LYS A 45 -9.24 -2.01 -15.58
N ARG A 46 -9.99 -2.08 -14.46
CA ARG A 46 -10.17 -0.93 -13.54
C ARG A 46 -9.93 -1.21 -12.06
N ILE A 47 -9.90 -2.48 -11.65
CA ILE A 47 -9.83 -2.81 -10.23
C ILE A 47 -8.36 -2.82 -9.80
N ILE A 48 -8.04 -2.00 -8.80
CA ILE A 48 -6.72 -1.93 -8.20
C ILE A 48 -6.77 -2.58 -6.81
N ARG A 49 -5.76 -3.40 -6.52
CA ARG A 49 -5.52 -4.04 -5.24
C ARG A 49 -4.11 -3.72 -4.75
N VAL A 50 -3.96 -3.66 -3.44
CA VAL A 50 -2.66 -3.48 -2.78
C VAL A 50 -2.46 -4.59 -1.76
N ARG A 51 -1.23 -5.02 -1.55
CA ARG A 51 -0.92 -5.96 -0.47
C ARG A 51 -0.81 -5.22 0.84
N VAL A 52 -1.40 -5.78 1.90
CA VAL A 52 -1.26 -5.22 3.26
C VAL A 52 0.21 -5.06 3.68
N THR A 53 1.07 -6.04 3.35
CA THR A 53 2.51 -5.97 3.65
C THR A 53 3.23 -4.81 2.98
N ASP A 54 2.77 -4.36 1.80
CA ASP A 54 3.34 -3.21 1.13
C ASP A 54 2.82 -1.89 1.73
N LEU A 55 1.65 -1.89 2.37
CA LEU A 55 1.16 -0.74 3.15
C LEU A 55 1.95 -0.57 4.44
N GLU A 56 2.25 -1.67 5.15
CA GLU A 56 3.06 -1.64 6.37
C GLU A 56 4.45 -1.03 6.12
N LYS A 57 5.06 -1.31 4.97
CA LYS A 57 6.36 -0.71 4.56
C LYS A 57 6.30 0.80 4.35
N LEU A 58 5.12 1.39 4.12
CA LEU A 58 4.98 2.84 4.02
C LEU A 58 5.11 3.52 5.38
N LEU A 59 4.88 2.79 6.48
CA LEU A 59 4.99 3.32 7.83
C LEU A 59 6.47 3.36 8.20
N ARG A 60 6.97 4.58 8.41
CA ARG A 60 8.29 4.80 9.00
C ARG A 60 8.14 5.21 10.44
N ARG A 61 8.94 4.61 11.32
CA ARG A 61 9.02 5.00 12.72
C ARG A 61 9.53 6.43 12.81
N VAL A 62 8.77 7.30 13.47
CA VAL A 62 9.26 8.62 13.85
C VAL A 62 10.19 8.44 15.06
N PRO A 63 11.47 8.83 14.98
CA PRO A 63 12.36 8.74 16.13
C PRO A 63 11.89 9.67 17.25
N ALA A 64 11.85 9.17 18.49
CA ALA A 64 11.40 9.92 19.66
C ALA A 64 12.43 10.96 20.15
N THR A 65 13.51 11.21 19.40
CA THR A 65 14.58 12.11 19.84
C THR A 65 14.08 13.54 19.82
N GLN A 66 14.01 14.11 21.02
CA GLN A 66 13.56 15.45 21.32
C GLN A 66 14.65 16.46 20.94
N SER A 67 14.36 17.25 19.93
CA SER A 67 14.82 18.64 19.83
C SER A 67 13.96 19.30 18.77
N TRP A 68 13.01 20.13 19.22
CA TRP A 68 12.34 21.12 18.39
C TRP A 68 13.36 22.20 18.02
#